data_AF-A0A1Z9QNT2-F1
#
_entry.id   AF-A0A1Z9QNT2-F1
#
_cell.length_a   1.000
_cell.length_b   1.000
_cell.length_c   1.000
_cell.angle_alpha   90.00
_cell.angle_beta   90.00
_cell.angle_gamma   90.00
#
_symmetry.space_group_name_H-M   'P 1'
#
loop_
_entity.id
_entity.type
_entity.pdbx_description
1 polymer ?
#
loop_
_entity_poly.entity_id
_entity_poly.type
_entity_poly.pdbx_seq_one_letter_code
_entity_poly.pdbx_strand_id
1 'polypeptide(L)' 'MDKEKKTNIYKLILTAGIPLVYSVTYLPADITVSQAISALVAFFVIVYFAIRALKYFKII' A
#
# COMPACT_ATOMS: atom_id res chain seq x y z
N MET A 1 -14.57 -12.35 15.27
CA MET A 1 -14.15 -11.23 14.41
C MET A 1 -15.06 -11.23 13.19
N ASP A 2 -16.07 -10.35 13.21
CA ASP A 2 -17.20 -10.32 12.28
C ASP A 2 -16.83 -10.45 10.80
N LYS A 3 -17.64 -11.22 10.06
CA LYS A 3 -17.50 -11.46 8.61
C LYS A 3 -17.31 -10.17 7.82
N GLU A 4 -17.93 -9.07 8.25
CA GLU A 4 -17.80 -7.74 7.63
C GLU A 4 -16.38 -7.17 7.71
N LYS A 5 -15.70 -7.29 8.87
CA LYS A 5 -14.32 -6.80 9.02
C LYS A 5 -13.35 -7.54 8.11
N LYS A 6 -13.51 -8.86 7.93
CA LYS A 6 -12.69 -9.64 6.99
C LYS A 6 -12.90 -9.16 5.55
N THR A 7 -14.15 -9.00 5.10
CA THR A 7 -14.46 -8.52 3.75
C THR A 7 -13.87 -7.13 3.48
N ASN A 8 -13.89 -6.24 4.48
CA ASN A 8 -13.33 -4.89 4.32
C ASN A 8 -11.80 -4.89 4.19
N ILE A 9 -11.11 -5.77 4.93
CA ILE A 9 -9.65 -5.95 4.82
C ILE A 9 -9.28 -6.52 3.44
N TYR A 10 -10.02 -7.52 2.95
CA TYR A 10 -9.79 -8.07 1.61
C TYR A 10 -10.02 -7.03 0.51
N LYS A 11 -11.07 -6.21 0.62
CA LYS A 11 -11.30 -5.08 -0.29
C LYS A 11 -10.14 -4.09 -0.24
N LEU A 12 -9.68 -3.71 0.95
CA LEU A 12 -8.53 -2.80 1.10
C LEU A 12 -7.26 -3.35 0.43
N ILE A 13 -6.96 -4.64 0.65
CA ILE A 13 -5.78 -5.30 0.06
C ILE A 13 -5.91 -5.38 -1.47
N LEU A 14 -7.08 -5.75 -2.00
CA LEU A 14 -7.32 -5.81 -3.44
C LEU A 14 -7.24 -4.43 -4.09
N THR A 15 -7.85 -3.41 -3.49
CA THR A 15 -7.83 -2.03 -3.99
C THR A 15 -6.42 -1.43 -3.93
N ALA A 16 -5.60 -1.78 -2.93
CA ALA A 16 -4.20 -1.35 -2.86
C ALA A 16 -3.28 -2.16 -3.80
N GLY A 17 -3.57 -3.44 -4.03
CA GLY A 17 -2.76 -4.33 -4.87
C GLY A 17 -2.86 -4.02 -6.37
N ILE A 18 -4.04 -3.64 -6.87
CA ILE A 18 -4.26 -3.30 -8.29
C ILE A 18 -3.31 -2.18 -8.77
N PRO A 19 -3.24 -1.00 -8.12
CA PRO A 19 -2.32 0.06 -8.55
C PRO A 19 -0.85 -0.32 -8.40
N LEU A 20 -0.49 -1.17 -7.43
CA LEU A 20 0.87 -1.71 -7.31
C LEU A 20 1.23 -2.57 -8.52
N VAL A 21 0.40 -3.55 -8.89
CA VAL A 21 0.65 -4.41 -10.05
C VAL A 21 0.68 -3.60 -11.36
N TYR A 22 -0.27 -2.67 -11.52
CA TYR A 22 -0.33 -1.80 -12.70
C TYR A 22 0.91 -0.90 -12.83
N SER A 23 1.41 -0.38 -11.70
CA SER A 23 2.62 0.44 -11.69
C SER A 23 3.86 -0.35 -12.12
N VAL A 24 3.92 -1.66 -11.83
CA VAL A 24 5.05 -2.51 -12.22
C VAL A 24 4.97 -2.92 -13.69
N THR A 25 3.77 -3.20 -14.22
CA THR A 25 3.59 -3.61 -15.61
C THR A 25 3.68 -2.45 -16.60
N TYR A 26 3.31 -1.24 -16.19
CA TYR A 26 3.38 -0.02 -17.00
C TYR A 26 4.51 0.92 -16.56
N LEU A 27 5.61 0.37 -16.02
CA LEU A 27 6.81 1.14 -15.74
C LEU A 27 7.31 1.79 -17.05
N PRO A 28 7.35 3.13 -17.15
CA PRO A 28 7.96 3.81 -18.29
C PRO A 28 9.41 3.37 -18.44
N ALA A 29 9.89 3.24 -19.68
CA ALA A 29 11.27 2.83 -19.95
C ALA A 29 12.32 3.78 -19.37
N ASP A 30 11.94 5.04 -19.11
CA ASP A 30 12.78 6.05 -18.45
C ASP A 30 12.87 5.89 -16.92
N ILE A 31 12.06 5.01 -16.30
CA ILE A 31 12.17 4.74 -14.87
C ILE A 31 13.31 3.77 -14.60
N THR A 32 14.30 4.26 -13.88
CA THR A 32 15.45 3.48 -13.43
C THR A 32 15.06 2.54 -12.28
N VAL A 33 15.78 1.42 -12.15
CA VAL A 33 15.59 0.44 -11.06
C VAL A 33 15.72 1.11 -9.69
N SER A 34 16.60 2.10 -9.54
CA SER A 34 16.77 2.84 -8.29
C SER A 34 15.53 3.67 -7.92
N GLN A 35 14.83 4.26 -8.89
CA GLN A 35 13.57 4.98 -8.66
C GLN A 35 12.46 4.02 -8.22
N ALA A 36 12.37 2.83 -8.82
CA ALA A 36 11.40 1.81 -8.42
C ALA A 36 11.64 1.34 -6.97
N ILE A 37 12.89 1.05 -6.60
CA ILE A 37 13.26 0.68 -5.23
C ILE A 37 12.94 1.83 -4.26
N SER A 38 13.28 3.07 -4.63
CA SER A 38 13.02 4.25 -3.80
C SER A 38 11.53 4.46 -3.55
N ALA A 39 10.70 4.30 -4.59
CA ALA A 39 9.25 4.39 -4.50
C ALA A 39 8.66 3.29 -3.59
N LEU A 40 9.18 2.07 -3.70
CA LEU A 40 8.75 0.94 -2.87
C LEU A 40 9.07 1.18 -1.39
N VAL A 41 10.29 1.66 -1.08
CA VAL A 41 10.69 2.00 0.29
C VAL A 41 9.83 3.15 0.84
N ALA A 42 9.62 4.21 0.05
CA ALA A 42 8.78 5.34 0.45
C ALA A 42 7.34 4.90 0.76
N PHE A 43 6.78 3.99 -0.06
CA PHE A 43 5.45 3.42 0.19
C PHE A 43 5.37 2.71 1.55
N PHE A 44 6.34 1.84 1.88
CA PHE A 44 6.35 1.16 3.18
C PHE A 44 6.48 2.13 4.35
N VAL A 45 7.28 3.20 4.21
CA VAL A 45 7.41 4.25 5.23
C VAL A 45 6.06 4.95 5.45
N ILE A 46 5.37 5.33 4.38
CA ILE A 46 4.05 5.98 4.45
C ILE A 46 3.04 5.04 5.13
N VAL A 47 2.98 3.78 4.72
CA VAL A 47 2.07 2.78 5.33
C VAL A 47 2.36 2.60 6.81
N TYR A 48 3.64 2.50 7.20
CA TYR A 48 4.04 2.41 8.60
C TYR A 48 3.55 3.62 9.41
N PHE A 49 3.75 4.84 8.91
CA PHE A 49 3.29 6.05 9.58
C PHE A 49 1.76 6.14 9.63
N ALA A 50 1.06 5.76 8.56
CA ALA A 50 -0.39 5.71 8.55
C ALA A 50 -0.93 4.75 9.62
N ILE A 51 -0.39 3.53 9.70
CA ILE A 51 -0.76 2.55 10.74
C ILE A 51 -0.45 3.09 12.13
N ARG A 52 0.73 3.71 12.32
CA ARG A 52 1.12 4.31 13.59
C ARG A 52 0.18 5.43 14.02
N ALA A 53 -0.24 6.29 13.09
CA ALA A 53 -1.20 7.36 13.33
C ALA A 53 -2.57 6.80 13.71
N LEU A 54 -3.06 5.80 12.98
CA LEU A 54 -4.35 5.15 13.26
C LEU A 54 -4.37 4.50 14.64
N LYS A 55 -3.26 3.87 15.06
CA LYS A 55 -3.09 3.34 16.43
C LYS A 55 -3.03 4.46 17.47
N TYR A 56 -2.33 5.56 17.19
CA TYR A 56 -2.23 6.70 18.10
C TYR A 56 -3.60 7.31 18.41
N PHE A 57 -4.44 7.44 17.40
CA PHE A 57 -5.82 7.92 17.55
C PHE A 57 -6.83 6.86 18.02
N LYS A 58 -6.37 5.62 18.29
CA LYS A 58 -7.23 4.48 18.68
C LYS A 58 -8.37 4.20 17.68
N ILE A 59 -8.15 4.50 16.41
CA ILE A 59 -9.13 4.22 15.33
C ILE A 59 -9.12 2.72 15.00
N ILE A 60 -7.95 2.09 15.10
CA ILE A 60 -7.75 0.63 14.97
C ILE A 60 -7.05 0.12 16.23
#